data_AF-A0A2V7SH39-F1
#
_entry.id   AF-A0A2V7SH39-F1
#
_cell.length_a   1.000
_cell.length_b   1.000
_cell.length_c   1.000
_cell.angle_alpha   90.00
_cell.angle_beta   90.00
_cell.angle_gamma   90.00
#
_symmetry.space_group_name_H-M   'P 1'
#
loop_
_entity.id
_entity.type
_entity.pdbx_description
1 polymer ?
#
loop_
_entity_poly.entity_id
_entity_poly.type
_entity_poly.pdbx_seq_one_letter_code
_entity_poly.pdbx_strand_id
1 'polypeptide(L)'
;MAARDVAIGVAVGVALALATSLQAQGGGMTADPALAKQGANLFVQKGCLGCHSVGKGKLAGPDLAGVFQRRSKEWLRRWLKTPDQMLASDSTAQALLAQFNNTKMPNLHLSDKEVDALLHYIAQEDAKVHGS
;
A
#
# COMPACT_ATOMS: atom_id res chain seq x y z
N MET A 1 -79.42 4.16 1.93
CA MET A 1 -79.06 5.50 1.40
C MET A 1 -77.86 5.96 2.22
N ALA A 2 -76.62 6.04 1.76
CA ALA A 2 -76.07 6.06 0.42
C ALA A 2 -74.86 5.10 0.33
N ALA A 3 -74.76 4.40 -0.79
CA ALA A 3 -73.52 3.78 -1.26
C ALA A 3 -72.68 4.84 -1.99
N ARG A 4 -71.35 4.68 -1.99
CA ARG A 4 -70.41 5.15 -3.01
C ARG A 4 -68.97 4.71 -2.72
N ASP A 5 -68.63 3.56 -3.30
CA ASP A 5 -67.50 3.31 -4.21
C ASP A 5 -66.06 3.77 -3.90
N VAL A 6 -65.17 2.75 -3.96
CA VAL A 6 -63.83 2.70 -4.63
C VAL A 6 -62.67 3.41 -3.88
N ALA A 7 -61.51 2.81 -3.60
CA ALA A 7 -60.70 1.89 -4.41
C ALA A 7 -59.90 0.87 -3.60
N ILE A 8 -59.78 -0.33 -4.19
CA ILE A 8 -58.82 -1.39 -3.87
C ILE A 8 -57.51 -1.02 -4.56
N GLY A 9 -56.41 -0.93 -3.80
CA GLY A 9 -55.05 -0.80 -4.32
C GLY A 9 -54.13 -1.76 -3.57
N VAL A 10 -53.92 -2.95 -4.14
CA VAL A 10 -52.90 -3.91 -3.71
C VAL A 10 -51.67 -3.71 -4.58
N ALA A 11 -50.52 -3.42 -3.97
CA ALA A 11 -49.18 -3.72 -4.49
C ALA A 11 -48.21 -3.58 -3.30
N VAL A 12 -47.93 -4.67 -2.57
CA VAL A 12 -46.73 -5.52 -2.75
C VAL A 12 -45.44 -4.72 -2.64
N GLY A 13 -44.70 -5.02 -1.57
CA GLY A 13 -43.54 -4.28 -1.11
C GLY A 13 -42.37 -4.24 -2.10
N VAL A 14 -41.68 -3.11 -2.06
CA VAL A 14 -40.28 -2.98 -2.49
C VAL A 14 -39.54 -2.39 -1.30
N ALA A 15 -38.98 -3.26 -0.46
CA ALA A 15 -37.96 -2.86 0.49
C ALA A 15 -36.73 -2.46 -0.32
N LEU A 16 -36.52 -1.15 -0.45
CA LEU A 16 -35.39 -0.57 -1.17
C LEU A 16 -34.10 -0.95 -0.43
N ALA A 17 -33.22 -1.64 -1.14
CA ALA A 17 -31.94 -2.15 -0.66
C ALA A 17 -31.05 -1.03 -0.09
N LEU A 18 -30.55 -1.22 1.14
CA LEU A 18 -29.33 -0.60 1.62
C LEU A 18 -28.29 -1.69 1.88
N ALA A 19 -27.84 -2.31 0.80
CA ALA A 19 -26.58 -3.03 0.79
C ALA A 19 -25.45 -2.00 0.64
N THR A 20 -25.02 -1.38 1.74
CA THR A 20 -23.69 -0.76 1.78
C THR A 20 -22.75 -1.76 2.41
N SER A 21 -22.29 -2.70 1.59
CA SER A 21 -21.09 -3.48 1.88
C SER A 21 -19.96 -2.48 2.12
N LEU A 22 -19.57 -2.31 3.38
CA LEU A 22 -18.33 -1.64 3.74
C LEU A 22 -17.19 -2.56 3.31
N GLN A 23 -16.84 -2.53 2.03
CA GLN A 23 -15.56 -3.08 1.59
C GLN A 23 -14.50 -2.16 2.15
N ALA A 24 -13.99 -2.51 3.34
CA ALA A 24 -12.68 -2.10 3.77
C ALA A 24 -11.68 -2.64 2.73
N GLN A 25 -11.38 -1.82 1.73
CA GLN A 25 -10.29 -2.08 0.80
C GLN A 25 -9.02 -2.02 1.66
N GLY A 26 -8.50 -3.17 2.09
CA GLY A 26 -7.17 -3.25 2.65
C GLY A 26 -6.21 -2.67 1.60
N GLY A 27 -5.42 -1.67 1.99
CA GLY A 27 -4.50 -0.93 1.12
C GLY A 27 -3.34 -1.79 0.61
N GLY A 28 -3.64 -2.82 -0.17
CA GLY A 28 -2.67 -3.63 -0.90
C GLY A 28 -2.45 -3.06 -2.29
N MET A 29 -1.19 -2.94 -2.70
CA MET A 29 -0.84 -2.67 -4.10
C MET A 29 -0.81 -4.01 -4.86
N THR A 30 -1.55 -4.13 -5.96
CA THR A 30 -1.46 -5.29 -6.86
C THR A 30 -0.21 -5.16 -7.74
N ALA A 31 0.62 -6.19 -7.79
CA ALA A 31 1.84 -6.19 -8.59
C ALA A 31 1.56 -6.40 -10.09
N ASP A 32 2.28 -5.65 -10.95
CA ASP A 32 2.42 -5.94 -12.38
C ASP A 32 3.67 -6.84 -12.51
N PRO A 33 3.56 -8.07 -13.04
CA PRO A 33 4.69 -9.00 -13.12
C PRO A 33 5.88 -8.49 -13.95
N ALA A 34 5.64 -7.71 -15.01
CA ALA A 34 6.70 -7.19 -15.86
C ALA A 34 7.49 -6.09 -15.11
N LEU A 35 6.78 -5.19 -14.42
CA LEU A 35 7.41 -4.17 -13.58
C LEU A 35 8.09 -4.79 -12.36
N ALA A 36 7.48 -5.81 -11.74
CA ALA A 36 8.08 -6.53 -10.62
C ALA A 36 9.39 -7.23 -11.01
N LYS A 37 9.48 -7.79 -12.22
CA LYS A 37 10.73 -8.36 -12.74
C LYS A 37 11.83 -7.30 -12.92
N GLN A 38 11.48 -6.13 -13.43
CA GLN A 38 12.42 -5.00 -13.52
C GLN A 38 12.85 -4.52 -12.13
N GLY A 39 11.88 -4.39 -11.22
CA GLY A 39 12.10 -3.99 -9.84
C GLY A 39 13.00 -4.94 -9.08
N ALA A 40 12.92 -6.26 -9.31
CA ALA A 40 13.80 -7.25 -8.70
C ALA A 40 15.28 -6.96 -9.00
N ASN A 41 15.60 -6.67 -10.26
CA ASN A 41 16.97 -6.32 -10.67
C ASN A 41 17.42 -5.00 -10.02
N LEU A 42 16.54 -3.99 -10.01
CA LEU A 42 16.82 -2.69 -9.39
C LEU A 42 17.03 -2.81 -7.88
N PHE A 43 16.27 -3.67 -7.21
CA PHE A 43 16.36 -3.89 -5.76
C PHE A 43 17.74 -4.38 -5.35
N VAL A 44 18.36 -5.23 -6.18
CA VAL A 44 19.76 -5.64 -6.00
C VAL A 44 20.73 -4.51 -6.36
N GLN A 45 20.57 -3.91 -7.55
CA GLN A 45 21.51 -2.91 -8.08
C GLN A 45 21.58 -1.63 -7.23
N LYS A 46 20.47 -1.23 -6.60
CA LYS A 46 20.39 -0.06 -5.72
C LYS A 46 20.72 -0.39 -4.26
N GLY A 47 21.14 -1.63 -3.97
CA GLY A 47 21.63 -2.04 -2.65
C GLY A 47 20.55 -2.24 -1.60
N CYS A 48 19.27 -2.39 -1.98
CA CYS A 48 18.17 -2.49 -1.01
C CYS A 48 18.32 -3.72 -0.10
N LEU A 49 18.86 -4.83 -0.62
CA LEU A 49 19.14 -6.06 0.15
C LEU A 49 20.18 -5.88 1.26
N GLY A 50 21.00 -4.83 1.21
CA GLY A 50 21.98 -4.55 2.26
C GLY A 50 21.33 -4.15 3.58
N CYS A 51 20.13 -3.57 3.52
CA CYS A 51 19.45 -3.01 4.69
C CYS A 51 18.04 -3.55 4.89
N HIS A 52 17.41 -4.13 3.88
CA HIS A 52 16.02 -4.56 3.93
C HIS A 52 15.87 -6.03 3.54
N SER A 53 14.89 -6.67 4.17
CA SER A 53 14.34 -7.95 3.73
C SER A 53 12.86 -7.77 3.36
N VAL A 54 12.28 -8.79 2.73
CA VAL A 54 10.83 -8.92 2.57
C VAL A 54 10.41 -10.25 3.21
N GLY A 55 9.78 -10.17 4.38
CA GLY A 55 9.25 -11.30 5.13
C GLY A 55 10.29 -12.16 5.86
N LYS A 56 11.54 -11.68 5.95
CA LYS A 56 12.63 -12.39 6.64
C LYS A 56 13.09 -11.67 7.90
N GLY A 57 12.35 -10.66 8.34
CA GLY A 57 12.63 -9.89 9.55
C GLY A 57 13.44 -8.61 9.30
N LYS A 58 13.68 -7.89 10.40
CA LYS A 58 14.39 -6.60 10.40
C LYS A 58 15.89 -6.81 10.20
N LEU A 59 16.54 -5.89 9.49
CA LEU A 59 17.99 -5.79 9.35
C LEU A 59 18.44 -4.41 9.84
N ALA A 60 19.30 -3.71 9.09
CA ALA A 60 19.63 -2.30 9.37
C ALA A 60 18.42 -1.37 9.15
N GLY A 61 17.49 -1.76 8.27
CA GLY A 61 16.19 -1.14 8.07
C GLY A 61 15.02 -2.08 8.42
N PRO A 62 13.78 -1.56 8.39
CA PRO A 62 12.58 -2.37 8.62
C PRO A 62 12.40 -3.47 7.57
N ASP A 63 11.73 -4.54 7.98
CA ASP A 63 11.15 -5.50 7.02
C ASP A 63 10.08 -4.80 6.16
N LEU A 64 10.13 -5.06 4.85
CA LEU A 64 9.20 -4.48 3.87
C LEU A 64 7.94 -5.33 3.67
N ALA A 65 7.86 -6.56 4.20
CA ALA A 65 6.59 -7.29 4.23
C ALA A 65 5.54 -6.49 5.02
N GLY A 66 4.34 -6.41 4.48
CA GLY A 66 3.21 -5.66 4.98
C GLY A 66 3.31 -4.13 4.79
N VAL A 67 4.24 -3.63 3.97
CA VAL A 67 4.51 -2.17 3.93
C VAL A 67 3.34 -1.37 3.37
N PHE A 68 2.59 -1.93 2.41
CA PHE A 68 1.46 -1.24 1.77
C PHE A 68 0.26 -1.08 2.72
N GLN A 69 0.09 -2.00 3.66
CA GLN A 69 -0.93 -1.93 4.71
C GLN A 69 -0.57 -0.89 5.78
N ARG A 70 0.73 -0.60 5.95
CA ARG A 70 1.22 0.41 6.91
C ARG A 70 1.34 1.80 6.32
N ARG A 71 1.52 1.94 4.99
CA ARG A 71 1.79 3.21 4.31
C ARG A 71 1.17 3.28 2.93
N SER A 72 0.62 4.43 2.59
CA SER A 72 0.13 4.75 1.24
C SER A 72 1.24 4.66 0.18
N LYS A 73 0.86 4.34 -1.06
CA LYS A 73 1.79 4.33 -2.21
C LYS A 73 2.49 5.68 -2.38
N GLU A 74 1.78 6.79 -2.17
CA GLU A 74 2.28 8.16 -2.33
C GLU A 74 3.40 8.46 -1.31
N TRP A 75 3.19 8.07 -0.06
CA TRP A 75 4.21 8.18 0.99
C TRP A 75 5.45 7.36 0.65
N LEU A 76 5.29 6.11 0.19
CA LEU A 76 6.41 5.24 -0.20
C LEU A 76 7.18 5.80 -1.40
N ARG A 77 6.47 6.32 -2.41
CA ARG A 77 7.09 7.00 -3.56
C ARG A 77 7.92 8.20 -3.11
N ARG A 78 7.36 9.05 -2.24
CA ARG A 78 8.06 10.23 -1.73
C ARG A 78 9.28 9.82 -0.89
N TRP A 79 9.16 8.78 -0.06
CA TRP A 79 10.25 8.27 0.76
C TRP A 79 11.42 7.79 -0.10
N LEU A 80 11.15 7.02 -1.16
CA LEU A 80 12.19 6.54 -2.07
C LEU A 80 12.86 7.65 -2.89
N LYS A 81 12.15 8.76 -3.17
CA LYS A 81 12.66 9.89 -3.96
C LYS A 81 13.45 10.91 -3.13
N THR A 82 12.98 11.18 -1.92
CA THR A 82 13.43 12.32 -1.11
C THR A 82 13.50 11.95 0.39
N PRO A 83 14.27 10.93 0.79
CA PRO A 83 14.32 10.50 2.19
C PRO A 83 14.86 11.61 3.09
N ASP A 84 15.86 12.38 2.65
CA ASP A 84 16.45 13.48 3.43
C ASP A 84 15.42 14.58 3.77
N GLN A 85 14.58 14.95 2.79
CA GLN A 85 13.54 15.97 2.97
C GLN A 85 12.43 15.46 3.91
N MET A 86 12.08 14.18 3.80
CA MET A 86 11.11 13.56 4.68
C MET A 86 11.65 13.43 6.11
N LEU A 87 12.92 13.08 6.30
CA LEU A 87 13.53 13.06 7.63
C LEU A 87 13.52 14.45 8.29
N ALA A 88 13.56 15.53 7.51
CA ALA A 88 13.49 16.90 8.04
C ALA A 88 12.08 17.33 8.48
N SER A 89 11.00 16.73 7.94
CA SER A 89 9.65 17.30 8.05
C SER A 89 8.52 16.31 8.34
N ASP A 90 8.69 15.02 8.05
CA ASP A 90 7.70 13.98 8.22
C ASP A 90 7.91 13.28 9.57
N SER A 91 6.96 13.43 10.49
CA SER A 91 7.02 12.86 11.84
C SER A 91 7.13 11.33 11.83
N THR A 92 6.58 10.68 10.80
CA THR A 92 6.61 9.24 10.66
C THR A 92 7.98 8.75 10.21
N ALA A 93 8.63 9.46 9.29
CA ALA A 93 10.01 9.22 8.91
C ALA A 93 10.98 9.43 10.09
N GLN A 94 10.77 10.47 10.90
CA GLN A 94 11.55 10.75 12.11
C GLN A 94 11.39 9.65 13.17
N ALA A 95 10.16 9.19 13.40
CA ALA A 95 9.88 8.09 14.33
C ALA A 95 10.56 6.79 13.87
N LEU A 96 10.56 6.50 12.57
CA LEU A 96 11.29 5.36 12.02
C LEU A 96 12.80 5.52 12.21
N LEU A 97 13.37 6.71 11.94
CA LEU A 97 14.80 6.95 12.13
C LEU A 97 15.25 6.63 13.57
N ALA A 98 14.47 7.08 14.56
CA ALA A 98 14.75 6.79 15.97
C ALA A 98 14.67 5.29 16.29
N GLN A 99 13.73 4.56 15.70
CA GLN A 99 13.56 3.10 15.90
C GLN A 99 14.70 2.26 15.30
N PHE A 100 15.40 2.78 14.29
CA PHE A 100 16.46 2.07 13.56
C PHE A 100 17.85 2.64 13.84
N ASN A 101 18.12 2.98 15.10
CA ASN A 101 19.42 3.46 15.59
C ASN A 101 19.99 4.68 14.84
N ASN A 102 19.11 5.57 14.37
CA ASN A 102 19.48 6.71 13.54
C ASN A 102 20.17 6.33 12.21
N THR A 103 19.99 5.10 11.74
CA THR A 103 20.47 4.65 10.42
C THR A 103 19.63 5.31 9.33
N LYS A 104 20.22 6.28 8.63
CA LYS A 104 19.55 6.99 7.54
C LYS A 104 19.54 6.14 6.27
N MET A 105 18.39 6.04 5.63
CA MET A 105 18.33 5.58 4.24
C MET A 105 18.90 6.68 3.34
N PRO A 106 19.97 6.44 2.57
CA PRO A 106 20.51 7.45 1.68
C PRO A 106 19.54 7.74 0.53
N ASN A 107 19.65 8.93 -0.06
CA ASN A 107 18.98 9.20 -1.32
C ASN A 107 19.66 8.40 -2.45
N LEU A 108 18.91 7.48 -3.05
CA LEU A 108 19.40 6.60 -4.12
C LEU A 108 19.22 7.22 -5.52
N HIS A 109 18.77 8.48 -5.59
CA HIS A 109 18.54 9.26 -6.81
C HIS A 109 17.71 8.52 -7.86
N LEU A 110 16.64 7.87 -7.40
CA LEU A 110 15.77 7.04 -8.24
C LEU A 110 14.91 7.91 -9.17
N SER A 111 14.79 7.48 -10.42
CA SER A 111 13.78 7.98 -11.35
C SER A 111 12.39 7.46 -10.99
N ASP A 112 11.34 8.09 -11.53
CA ASP A 112 9.96 7.69 -11.22
C ASP A 112 9.60 6.29 -11.73
N LYS A 113 10.24 5.88 -12.84
CA LYS A 113 10.13 4.53 -13.40
C LYS A 113 10.78 3.49 -12.49
N GLU A 114 11.98 3.79 -11.98
CA GLU A 114 12.66 2.89 -11.03
C GLU A 114 11.87 2.74 -9.74
N VAL A 115 11.32 3.85 -9.20
CA VAL A 115 10.46 3.81 -8.01
C VAL A 115 9.24 2.94 -8.25
N ASP A 116 8.56 3.09 -9.39
CA ASP A 116 7.36 2.31 -9.68
C ASP A 116 7.67 0.82 -9.82
N ALA A 117 8.74 0.46 -10.55
CA ALA A 117 9.21 -0.91 -10.67
C ALA A 117 9.56 -1.53 -9.31
N LEU A 118 10.26 -0.79 -8.44
CA LEU A 118 10.59 -1.23 -7.08
C LEU A 118 9.34 -1.49 -6.23
N LEU A 119 8.33 -0.61 -6.31
CA LEU A 119 7.08 -0.81 -5.57
C LEU A 119 6.31 -2.04 -6.06
N HIS A 120 6.28 -2.29 -7.38
CA HIS A 120 5.68 -3.51 -7.92
C HIS A 120 6.45 -4.78 -7.49
N TYR A 121 7.78 -4.71 -7.42
CA TYR A 121 8.58 -5.82 -6.89
C TYR A 121 8.26 -6.08 -5.42
N ILE A 122 8.28 -5.05 -4.56
CA ILE A 122 7.98 -5.20 -3.13
C ILE A 122 6.55 -5.75 -2.95
N ALA A 123 5.58 -5.27 -3.72
CA ALA A 123 4.20 -5.77 -3.67
C ALA A 123 4.11 -7.26 -4.05
N GLN A 124 4.86 -7.70 -5.06
CA GLN A 124 4.90 -9.10 -5.47
C GLN A 124 5.51 -9.98 -4.38
N GLU A 125 6.62 -9.54 -3.78
CA GLU A 125 7.27 -10.29 -2.69
C GLU A 125 6.39 -10.32 -1.43
N ASP A 126 5.69 -9.22 -1.12
CA ASP A 126 4.73 -9.14 -0.03
C ASP A 126 3.59 -10.16 -0.19
N ALA A 127 3.02 -10.26 -1.40
CA ALA A 127 1.96 -11.23 -1.71
C ALA A 127 2.41 -12.69 -1.55
N LYS A 128 3.70 -12.99 -1.81
CA LYS A 128 4.28 -14.33 -1.59
C LYS A 128 4.42 -14.64 -0.10
N VAL A 129 4.79 -13.64 0.72
CA VAL A 129 4.95 -13.81 2.18
C VAL A 129 3.59 -14.10 2.84
N HIS A 130 2.52 -13.48 2.36
CA HIS A 130 1.19 -13.60 2.95
C HIS A 130 0.31 -14.69 2.34
N GLY A 131 0.85 -15.55 1.46
CA GLY A 131 0.16 -16.73 0.96
C GLY A 131 -1.07 -16.43 0.11
N SER A 132 -0.84 -15.65 -0.96
CA SER A 132 -1.78 -15.28 -2.05
C SER A 132 -3.04 -16.14 -2.16
#